data_AF-A0A5C5VT14-F1
#
_entry.id   AF-A0A5C5VT14-F1
#
_cell.length_a   1.000
_cell.length_b   1.000
_cell.length_c   1.000
_cell.angle_alpha   90.00
_cell.angle_beta   90.00
_cell.angle_gamma   90.00
#
_symmetry.space_group_name_H-M   'P 1'
#
loop_
_entity.id
_entity.type
_entity.pdbx_description
1 polymer ?
#
loop_
_entity_poly.entity_id
_entity_poly.type
_entity_poly.pdbx_seq_one_letter_code
_entity_poly.pdbx_strand_id
1 'polypeptide(L)'
;MSVLTVSRDDMCYCPGCSHAAVLEKLAAAVDRLNIPPHKLCLVSDIGCIGTADRYFRCHTFHGLHGRSFTYAEGIKRYRPDLTVVVLVGDGGCGIGTAHLVHAARRGAGIKVLVCNNFNFGMTGGQHSPTTPGTGRTSTTPDGTNDRVFDLCQTATLSGAAYVARCSALDACATDYIAAALQTPGFALLDLWEICTAYYMPANKLSPAGLRGLSAELGLDFGVRSVGSPRPTAEPPPGARRAPAADTEVQRHENAQPLPWPRRVEICVAGSAGQRIRSAVGVIGEVAVAGGLHAAQLDDFPITVRRGHSISNLIVDRDPILYAGVDHPALVLILSDDGLKRLGDLSALGPESLLIADAGLSLPATTARVMRLATGDIAKRVGAAAMALAVLTIGLVRGGWIDARLLATAAERSLGGRYRDANLKAIQTGIELAAAGAERAAHAVLTVKE
;
A
#
# COMPACT_ATOMS: atom_id res chain seq x y z
N MET A 1 1.22 3.90 15.38
CA MET A 1 0.20 3.29 14.49
C MET A 1 0.86 2.15 13.76
N SER A 2 0.26 0.96 13.76
CA SER A 2 0.79 -0.20 13.05
C SER A 2 0.92 0.07 11.54
N VAL A 3 1.85 -0.59 10.88
CA VAL A 3 1.96 -0.54 9.41
C VAL A 3 0.82 -1.30 8.71
N LEU A 4 0.12 -2.20 9.40
CA LEU A 4 -1.06 -2.90 8.88
C LEU A 4 -2.32 -2.02 9.02
N THR A 5 -3.08 -1.85 7.94
CA THR A 5 -4.17 -0.87 7.83
C THR A 5 -5.57 -1.47 7.94
N VAL A 6 -5.67 -2.78 8.11
CA VAL A 6 -6.93 -3.52 8.15
C VAL A 6 -6.88 -4.64 9.20
N SER A 7 -8.04 -5.07 9.66
CA SER A 7 -8.14 -6.26 10.50
C SER A 7 -8.07 -7.54 9.67
N ARG A 8 -7.94 -8.69 10.34
CA ARG A 8 -7.98 -10.01 9.68
C ARG A 8 -9.24 -10.23 8.86
N ASP A 9 -10.39 -9.77 9.36
CA ASP A 9 -11.70 -10.01 8.75
C ASP A 9 -11.91 -9.20 7.46
N ASP A 10 -11.14 -8.13 7.28
CA ASP A 10 -11.16 -7.27 6.10
C ASP A 10 -10.24 -7.80 4.98
N MET A 11 -9.38 -8.80 5.27
CA MET A 11 -8.46 -9.37 4.29
C MET A 11 -9.19 -10.35 3.37
N CYS A 12 -8.88 -10.30 2.06
CA CYS A 12 -9.48 -11.16 1.05
C CYS A 12 -8.96 -12.62 1.05
N TYR A 13 -8.73 -13.22 2.22
CA TYR A 13 -8.25 -14.59 2.37
C TYR A 13 -9.37 -15.55 2.80
N CYS A 14 -9.22 -16.83 2.47
CA CYS A 14 -10.14 -17.86 2.92
C CYS A 14 -10.18 -17.92 4.46
N PRO A 15 -11.33 -18.24 5.08
CA PRO A 15 -11.40 -18.47 6.51
C PRO A 15 -10.35 -19.47 6.98
N GLY A 16 -9.59 -19.10 8.02
CA GLY A 16 -8.50 -19.90 8.58
C GLY A 16 -7.20 -19.94 7.78
N CYS A 17 -7.09 -19.22 6.65
CA CYS A 17 -5.85 -19.13 5.88
C CYS A 17 -4.71 -18.52 6.72
N SER A 18 -3.51 -19.13 6.66
CA SER A 18 -2.33 -18.63 7.39
C SER A 18 -1.80 -17.29 6.89
N HIS A 19 -2.15 -16.84 5.67
CA HIS A 19 -1.62 -15.60 5.11
C HIS A 19 -1.90 -14.39 6.01
N ALA A 20 -3.10 -14.31 6.61
CA ALA A 20 -3.42 -13.24 7.55
C ALA A 20 -2.49 -13.26 8.77
N ALA A 21 -2.13 -14.46 9.28
CA ALA A 21 -1.17 -14.59 10.38
C ALA A 21 0.23 -14.14 9.96
N VAL A 22 0.66 -14.42 8.72
CA VAL A 22 1.93 -13.91 8.20
C VAL A 22 1.93 -12.38 8.17
N LEU A 23 0.87 -11.74 7.69
CA LEU A 23 0.80 -10.28 7.61
C LEU A 23 0.79 -9.62 9.00
N GLU A 24 0.02 -10.16 9.95
CA GLU A 24 0.02 -9.70 11.34
C GLU A 24 1.41 -9.81 11.98
N LYS A 25 2.10 -10.94 11.78
CA LYS A 25 3.44 -11.17 12.33
C LYS A 25 4.51 -10.30 11.67
N LEU A 26 4.38 -10.05 10.37
CA LEU A 26 5.23 -9.10 9.65
C LEU A 26 5.04 -7.68 10.20
N ALA A 27 3.80 -7.24 10.37
CA ALA A 27 3.50 -5.93 10.95
C ALA A 27 4.06 -5.80 12.38
N ALA A 28 3.86 -6.81 13.23
CA ALA A 28 4.42 -6.85 14.57
C ALA A 28 5.96 -6.82 14.58
N ALA A 29 6.61 -7.51 13.64
CA ALA A 29 8.07 -7.47 13.51
C ALA A 29 8.56 -6.08 13.05
N VAL A 30 7.88 -5.45 12.09
CA VAL A 30 8.17 -4.10 11.61
C VAL A 30 8.02 -3.08 12.75
N ASP A 31 6.92 -3.15 13.49
CA ASP A 31 6.62 -2.28 14.62
C ASP A 31 7.67 -2.46 15.74
N ARG A 32 8.01 -3.71 16.09
CA ARG A 32 9.07 -4.02 17.08
C ARG A 32 10.44 -3.44 16.69
N LEU A 33 10.76 -3.46 15.40
CA LEU A 33 12.02 -2.93 14.88
C LEU A 33 11.98 -1.42 14.63
N ASN A 34 10.85 -0.77 14.90
CA ASN A 34 10.63 0.66 14.66
C ASN A 34 11.00 1.07 13.22
N ILE A 35 10.74 0.20 12.23
CA ILE A 35 11.02 0.52 10.83
C ILE A 35 9.97 1.53 10.35
N PRO A 36 10.36 2.76 9.97
CA PRO A 36 9.38 3.74 9.53
C PRO A 36 8.66 3.30 8.24
N PRO A 37 7.36 3.60 8.08
CA PRO A 37 6.59 3.32 6.86
C PRO A 37 7.28 3.71 5.55
N HIS A 38 7.89 4.90 5.51
CA HIS A 38 8.60 5.43 4.34
C HIS A 38 9.99 4.79 4.11
N LYS A 39 10.44 3.92 5.02
CA LYS A 39 11.66 3.12 4.90
C LYS A 39 11.38 1.65 4.61
N LEU A 40 10.13 1.21 4.67
CA LEU A 40 9.71 -0.14 4.32
C LEU A 40 9.20 -0.18 2.88
N CYS A 41 9.64 -1.18 2.11
CA CYS A 41 9.11 -1.49 0.80
C CYS A 41 8.74 -2.97 0.70
N LEU A 42 7.47 -3.27 0.50
CA LEU A 42 6.98 -4.61 0.21
C LEU A 42 6.94 -4.82 -1.31
N VAL A 43 7.50 -5.92 -1.76
CA VAL A 43 7.49 -6.32 -3.17
C VAL A 43 6.81 -7.67 -3.25
N SER A 44 5.54 -7.67 -3.67
CA SER A 44 4.75 -8.88 -3.71
C SER A 44 4.78 -9.54 -5.09
N ASP A 45 4.73 -10.87 -5.07
CA ASP A 45 4.60 -11.70 -6.26
C ASP A 45 3.13 -11.98 -6.62
N ILE A 46 2.86 -12.64 -7.74
CA ILE A 46 1.51 -13.12 -8.08
C ILE A 46 1.19 -14.38 -7.25
N GLY A 47 0.04 -14.37 -6.58
CA GLY A 47 -0.44 -15.46 -5.73
C GLY A 47 -1.35 -14.92 -4.63
N CYS A 48 -1.87 -15.80 -3.77
CA CYS A 48 -2.72 -15.38 -2.64
C CYS A 48 -2.02 -14.29 -1.82
N ILE A 49 -0.76 -14.51 -1.42
CA ILE A 49 0.04 -13.52 -0.68
C ILE A 49 0.27 -12.21 -1.47
N GLY A 50 0.17 -12.24 -2.79
CA GLY A 50 0.30 -11.09 -3.67
C GLY A 50 -0.67 -9.95 -3.39
N THR A 51 -1.79 -10.23 -2.71
CA THR A 51 -2.76 -9.19 -2.34
C THR A 51 -2.34 -8.39 -1.09
N ALA A 52 -1.26 -8.78 -0.42
CA ALA A 52 -0.82 -8.19 0.85
C ALA A 52 -0.52 -6.69 0.76
N ASP A 53 -0.02 -6.21 -0.37
CA ASP A 53 0.43 -4.82 -0.56
C ASP A 53 -0.59 -3.78 -0.13
N ARG A 54 -1.88 -4.01 -0.43
CA ARG A 54 -2.95 -3.03 -0.13
C ARG A 54 -3.23 -2.89 1.38
N TYR A 55 -2.75 -3.82 2.19
CA TYR A 55 -3.00 -3.86 3.63
C TYR A 55 -1.90 -3.17 4.43
N PHE A 56 -0.83 -2.69 3.77
CA PHE A 56 0.28 -2.04 4.46
C PHE A 56 0.40 -0.57 4.07
N ARG A 57 0.56 0.29 5.08
CA ARG A 57 0.95 1.69 4.92
C ARG A 57 2.47 1.75 4.79
N CYS A 58 3.00 1.50 3.60
CA CYS A 58 4.42 1.63 3.26
C CYS A 58 4.59 1.70 1.73
N HIS A 59 5.82 1.68 1.22
CA HIS A 59 6.02 1.50 -0.21
C HIS A 59 5.63 0.09 -0.64
N THR A 60 4.94 -0.05 -1.76
CA THR A 60 4.54 -1.34 -2.29
C THR A 60 4.82 -1.44 -3.79
N PHE A 61 5.16 -2.63 -4.25
CA PHE A 61 5.32 -2.93 -5.67
C PHE A 61 4.80 -4.35 -5.95
N HIS A 62 3.67 -4.43 -6.66
CA HIS A 62 3.10 -5.70 -7.11
C HIS A 62 3.63 -6.03 -8.50
N GLY A 63 4.46 -7.07 -8.60
CA GLY A 63 5.14 -7.45 -9.84
C GLY A 63 4.46 -8.57 -10.63
N LEU A 64 5.15 -9.04 -11.67
CA LEU A 64 4.81 -10.26 -12.40
C LEU A 64 5.23 -11.53 -11.64
N HIS A 65 4.62 -12.65 -12.03
CA HIS A 65 4.83 -13.93 -11.36
C HIS A 65 6.30 -14.39 -11.42
N GLY A 66 6.91 -14.67 -10.26
CA GLY A 66 8.30 -15.05 -10.07
C GLY A 66 9.31 -13.96 -10.38
N ARG A 67 8.88 -12.70 -10.49
CA ARG A 67 9.76 -11.56 -10.80
C ARG A 67 9.96 -10.62 -9.61
N SER A 68 9.27 -10.84 -8.50
CA SER A 68 9.39 -10.06 -7.26
C SER A 68 10.85 -9.88 -6.80
N PHE A 69 11.68 -10.93 -6.86
CA PHE A 69 13.11 -10.88 -6.55
C PHE A 69 13.87 -9.82 -7.37
N THR A 70 13.54 -9.70 -8.66
CA THR A 70 14.24 -8.78 -9.59
C THR A 70 13.90 -7.33 -9.31
N TYR A 71 12.62 -7.03 -9.07
CA TYR A 71 12.17 -5.69 -8.72
C TYR A 71 12.73 -5.28 -7.35
N ALA A 72 12.66 -6.17 -6.37
CA ALA A 72 13.18 -5.92 -5.03
C ALA A 72 14.69 -5.65 -5.05
N GLU A 73 15.46 -6.42 -5.82
CA GLU A 73 16.89 -6.17 -5.95
C GLU A 73 17.18 -4.81 -6.63
N GLY A 74 16.43 -4.46 -7.68
CA GLY A 74 16.55 -3.14 -8.33
C GLY A 74 16.26 -1.99 -7.36
N ILE A 75 15.15 -2.09 -6.62
CA ILE A 75 14.76 -1.12 -5.58
C ILE A 75 15.86 -1.01 -4.52
N LYS A 76 16.34 -2.13 -3.98
CA LYS A 76 17.36 -2.14 -2.92
C LYS A 76 18.70 -1.57 -3.40
N ARG A 77 19.09 -1.80 -4.66
CA ARG A 77 20.31 -1.23 -5.26
C ARG A 77 20.19 0.27 -5.47
N TYR A 78 19.02 0.76 -5.86
CA TYR A 78 18.78 2.19 -6.07
C TYR A 78 18.58 2.95 -4.75
N ARG A 79 17.89 2.32 -3.79
CA ARG A 79 17.57 2.85 -2.46
C ARG A 79 18.07 1.92 -1.36
N PRO A 80 19.40 1.90 -1.12
CA PRO A 80 20.01 1.05 -0.10
C PRO A 80 19.51 1.36 1.32
N ASP A 81 18.93 2.53 1.54
CA ASP A 81 18.34 2.96 2.80
C ASP A 81 16.99 2.29 3.13
N LEU A 82 16.34 1.63 2.17
CA LEU A 82 15.07 0.95 2.39
C LEU A 82 15.25 -0.48 2.93
N THR A 83 14.38 -0.90 3.83
CA THR A 83 14.13 -2.32 4.13
C THR A 83 13.19 -2.86 3.07
N VAL A 84 13.72 -3.69 2.17
CA VAL A 84 12.96 -4.27 1.05
C VAL A 84 12.61 -5.73 1.36
N VAL A 85 11.32 -6.03 1.42
CA VAL A 85 10.78 -7.35 1.78
C VAL A 85 10.02 -7.91 0.59
N VAL A 86 10.41 -9.10 0.14
CA VAL A 86 9.72 -9.87 -0.89
C VAL A 86 8.70 -10.78 -0.21
N LEU A 87 7.44 -10.68 -0.64
CA LEU A 87 6.37 -11.59 -0.26
C LEU A 87 6.04 -12.48 -1.46
N VAL A 88 6.33 -13.77 -1.35
CA VAL A 88 6.26 -14.71 -2.48
C VAL A 88 5.74 -16.06 -2.03
N GLY A 89 4.89 -16.69 -2.85
CA GLY A 89 4.49 -18.08 -2.63
C GLY A 89 5.61 -19.05 -3.00
N ASP A 90 5.53 -20.28 -2.50
CA ASP A 90 6.33 -21.42 -2.98
C ASP A 90 6.29 -21.60 -4.50
N GLY A 91 5.11 -21.45 -5.12
CA GLY A 91 4.96 -21.48 -6.57
C GLY A 91 5.74 -20.37 -7.30
N GLY A 92 5.76 -19.17 -6.73
CA GLY A 92 6.55 -18.04 -7.23
C GLY A 92 8.06 -18.29 -7.12
N CYS A 93 8.49 -19.03 -6.10
CA CYS A 93 9.87 -19.50 -5.98
C CYS A 93 10.23 -20.52 -7.07
N GLY A 94 9.27 -21.31 -7.56
CA GLY A 94 9.44 -22.21 -8.70
C GLY A 94 9.82 -21.47 -9.97
N ILE A 95 8.87 -20.72 -10.54
CA ILE A 95 9.11 -19.92 -11.76
C ILE A 95 10.17 -18.83 -11.56
N GLY A 96 10.37 -18.37 -10.33
CA GLY A 96 11.38 -17.39 -9.95
C GLY A 96 12.74 -17.96 -9.55
N THR A 97 12.97 -19.28 -9.66
CA THR A 97 14.16 -19.97 -9.11
C THR A 97 15.48 -19.29 -9.49
N ALA A 98 15.67 -18.99 -10.78
CA ALA A 98 16.89 -18.35 -11.26
C ALA A 98 17.09 -16.97 -10.59
N HIS A 99 16.03 -16.18 -10.45
CA HIS A 99 16.11 -14.86 -9.82
C HIS A 99 16.42 -14.95 -8.32
N LEU A 100 15.80 -15.91 -7.60
CA LEU A 100 16.09 -16.19 -6.19
C LEU A 100 17.57 -16.55 -6.00
N VAL A 101 18.07 -17.55 -6.74
CA VAL A 101 19.46 -18.03 -6.68
C VAL A 101 20.43 -16.88 -6.97
N HIS A 102 20.17 -16.10 -8.01
CA HIS A 102 21.06 -15.02 -8.39
C HIS A 102 21.01 -13.81 -7.43
N ALA A 103 19.87 -13.49 -6.84
CA ALA A 103 19.76 -12.47 -5.81
C ALA A 103 20.55 -12.86 -4.56
N ALA A 104 20.44 -14.12 -4.13
CA ALA A 104 21.24 -14.67 -3.03
C ALA A 104 22.75 -14.65 -3.34
N ARG A 105 23.16 -15.14 -4.52
CA ARG A 105 24.57 -15.14 -4.97
C ARG A 105 25.22 -13.77 -4.94
N ARG A 106 24.45 -12.73 -5.31
CA ARG A 106 24.89 -11.33 -5.30
C ARG A 106 24.83 -10.67 -3.93
N GLY A 107 24.30 -11.35 -2.90
CA GLY A 107 24.09 -10.74 -1.59
C GLY A 107 23.11 -9.57 -1.64
N ALA A 108 22.09 -9.64 -2.51
CA ALA A 108 21.09 -8.59 -2.63
C ALA A 108 20.47 -8.33 -1.25
N GLY A 109 20.47 -7.09 -0.77
CA GLY A 109 20.04 -6.73 0.59
C GLY A 109 18.53 -6.89 0.89
N ILE A 110 17.85 -7.76 0.16
CA ILE A 110 16.41 -8.02 0.20
C ILE A 110 16.08 -9.15 1.18
N LYS A 111 14.87 -9.10 1.75
CA LYS A 111 14.37 -10.06 2.74
C LYS A 111 13.25 -10.87 2.12
N VAL A 112 13.46 -12.15 1.88
CA VAL A 112 12.48 -13.01 1.23
C VAL A 112 11.69 -13.76 2.29
N LEU A 113 10.38 -13.49 2.36
CA LEU A 113 9.44 -14.30 3.12
C LEU A 113 8.68 -15.18 2.14
N VAL A 114 8.96 -16.48 2.17
CA VAL A 114 8.23 -17.45 1.36
C VAL A 114 7.02 -17.92 2.15
N CYS A 115 5.84 -17.65 1.61
CA CYS A 115 4.55 -18.08 2.14
C CYS A 115 4.21 -19.43 1.52
N ASN A 116 4.71 -20.50 2.14
CA ASN A 116 4.75 -21.85 1.58
C ASN A 116 3.56 -22.67 2.06
N ASN A 117 2.55 -22.79 1.21
CA ASN A 117 1.32 -23.54 1.49
C ASN A 117 1.20 -24.83 0.66
N PHE A 118 2.30 -25.24 0.01
CA PHE A 118 2.48 -26.47 -0.78
C PHE A 118 1.61 -26.60 -2.03
N ASN A 119 1.00 -25.51 -2.52
CA ASN A 119 0.22 -25.53 -3.74
C ASN A 119 0.06 -24.13 -4.39
N PHE A 120 -0.38 -24.11 -5.64
CA PHE A 120 -0.86 -22.87 -6.26
C PHE A 120 -2.30 -22.55 -5.85
N GLY A 121 -2.48 -22.00 -4.65
CA GLY A 121 -3.81 -21.71 -4.10
C GLY A 121 -4.69 -20.82 -4.99
N MET A 122 -4.15 -19.70 -5.48
CA MET A 122 -4.92 -18.71 -6.26
C MET A 122 -5.47 -19.26 -7.58
N THR A 123 -4.84 -20.27 -8.17
CA THR A 123 -5.22 -20.83 -9.47
C THR A 123 -6.05 -22.10 -9.36
N GLY A 124 -6.39 -22.56 -8.14
CA GLY A 124 -7.21 -23.77 -7.95
C GLY A 124 -6.46 -24.96 -7.36
N GLY A 125 -5.35 -24.72 -6.66
CA GLY A 125 -4.68 -25.72 -5.83
C GLY A 125 -3.83 -26.74 -6.60
N GLN A 126 -3.16 -26.31 -7.66
CA GLN A 126 -2.24 -27.14 -8.45
C GLN A 126 -0.95 -27.45 -7.69
N HIS A 127 -0.24 -28.48 -8.14
CA HIS A 127 1.09 -28.87 -7.67
C HIS A 127 2.10 -27.72 -7.74
N SER A 128 2.78 -27.43 -6.64
CA SER A 128 3.89 -26.47 -6.55
C SER A 128 5.24 -27.19 -6.42
N PRO A 129 6.38 -26.51 -6.59
CA PRO A 129 7.70 -27.12 -6.43
C PRO A 129 7.99 -27.66 -5.02
N THR A 130 7.29 -27.17 -4.00
CA THR A 130 7.46 -27.62 -2.61
C THR A 130 6.42 -28.67 -2.21
N THR A 131 5.48 -29.03 -3.09
CA THR A 131 4.49 -30.07 -2.82
C THR A 131 5.21 -31.37 -2.43
N PRO A 132 4.94 -31.93 -1.23
CA PRO A 132 5.40 -33.26 -0.81
C PRO A 132 5.07 -34.34 -1.84
N GLY A 133 5.91 -35.38 -1.98
CA GLY A 133 5.68 -36.46 -2.95
C GLY A 133 4.32 -37.16 -2.77
N THR A 134 3.93 -37.40 -1.53
CA THR A 134 2.60 -37.96 -1.17
C THR A 134 1.46 -36.92 -1.24
N GLY A 135 1.78 -35.67 -1.56
CA GLY A 135 0.87 -34.54 -1.60
C GLY A 135 -0.07 -34.58 -2.79
N ARG A 136 -1.36 -34.75 -2.52
CA ARG A 136 -2.45 -34.72 -3.49
C ARG A 136 -2.84 -33.28 -3.83
N THR A 137 -2.91 -32.97 -5.12
CA THR A 137 -3.32 -31.64 -5.62
C THR A 137 -4.28 -31.78 -6.80
N SER A 138 -4.82 -30.67 -7.34
CA SER A 138 -5.75 -30.73 -8.47
C SER A 138 -5.12 -31.26 -9.78
N THR A 139 -3.81 -31.13 -9.94
CA THR A 139 -3.05 -31.65 -11.10
C THR A 139 -2.28 -32.93 -10.80
N THR A 140 -2.13 -33.29 -9.53
CA THR A 140 -1.48 -34.52 -9.07
C THR A 140 -2.39 -35.25 -8.06
N PRO A 141 -3.53 -35.80 -8.50
CA PRO A 141 -4.53 -36.38 -7.61
C PRO A 141 -4.04 -37.62 -6.85
N ASP A 142 -3.00 -38.29 -7.36
CA ASP A 142 -2.38 -39.48 -6.76
C ASP A 142 -0.99 -39.18 -6.16
N GLY A 143 -0.64 -37.90 -6.01
CA GLY A 143 0.70 -37.46 -5.60
C GLY A 143 1.66 -37.29 -6.78
N THR A 144 2.91 -37.01 -6.46
CA THR A 144 4.01 -36.77 -7.41
C THR A 144 5.23 -37.61 -7.02
N ASN A 145 6.04 -37.99 -8.01
CA ASN A 145 7.36 -38.58 -7.77
C ASN A 145 8.47 -37.51 -7.71
N ASP A 146 8.10 -36.24 -7.91
CA ASP A 146 9.05 -35.14 -7.84
C ASP A 146 9.58 -34.98 -6.41
N ARG A 147 10.87 -34.67 -6.30
CA ARG A 147 11.47 -34.33 -5.02
C ARG A 147 11.05 -32.94 -4.61
N VAL A 148 10.76 -32.76 -3.32
CA VAL A 148 10.46 -31.46 -2.74
C VAL A 148 11.64 -30.51 -2.97
N PHE A 149 11.34 -29.32 -3.50
CA PHE A 149 12.34 -28.28 -3.67
C PHE A 149 12.67 -27.61 -2.33
N ASP A 150 13.82 -27.97 -1.73
CA ASP A 150 14.27 -27.34 -0.48
C ASP A 150 14.78 -25.91 -0.72
N LEU A 151 13.90 -24.94 -0.49
CA LEU A 151 14.19 -23.51 -0.62
C LEU A 151 15.28 -23.03 0.36
N CYS A 152 15.35 -23.60 1.56
CA CYS A 152 16.36 -23.23 2.55
C CYS A 152 17.74 -23.71 2.13
N GLN A 153 17.85 -24.97 1.70
CA GLN A 153 19.12 -25.50 1.18
C GLN A 153 19.56 -24.73 -0.07
N THR A 154 18.62 -24.44 -0.98
CA THR A 154 18.89 -23.66 -2.20
C THR A 154 19.44 -22.27 -1.88
N ALA A 155 18.82 -21.54 -0.96
CA ALA A 155 19.28 -20.22 -0.54
C ALA A 155 20.64 -20.28 0.18
N THR A 156 20.85 -21.29 1.02
CA THR A 156 22.11 -21.52 1.73
C THR A 156 23.26 -21.74 0.75
N LEU A 157 23.10 -22.66 -0.19
CA LEU A 157 24.11 -22.94 -1.22
C LEU A 157 24.31 -21.77 -2.19
N SER A 158 23.28 -20.93 -2.36
CA SER A 158 23.38 -19.71 -3.15
C SER A 158 24.07 -18.56 -2.41
N GLY A 159 24.39 -18.69 -1.12
CA GLY A 159 25.13 -17.68 -0.35
C GLY A 159 24.26 -16.68 0.41
N ALA A 160 23.04 -17.06 0.81
CA ALA A 160 22.22 -16.27 1.72
C ALA A 160 22.94 -16.04 3.08
N ALA A 161 22.79 -14.84 3.64
CA ALA A 161 23.37 -14.47 4.93
C ALA A 161 22.56 -15.03 6.11
N TYR A 162 21.26 -15.23 5.91
CA TYR A 162 20.39 -15.85 6.90
C TYR A 162 19.35 -16.70 6.20
N VAL A 163 19.19 -17.93 6.69
CA VAL A 163 18.17 -18.86 6.23
C VAL A 163 17.49 -19.50 7.43
N ALA A 164 16.17 -19.44 7.48
CA ALA A 164 15.39 -20.11 8.50
C ALA A 164 14.09 -20.69 7.92
N ARG A 165 13.49 -21.62 8.65
CA ARG A 165 12.18 -22.21 8.35
C ARG A 165 11.35 -22.28 9.64
N CYS A 166 10.08 -21.94 9.58
CA CYS A 166 9.16 -22.15 10.71
C CYS A 166 7.71 -22.22 10.21
N SER A 167 6.77 -22.62 11.07
CA SER A 167 5.36 -22.46 10.75
C SER A 167 4.93 -21.01 10.95
N ALA A 168 4.16 -20.46 10.01
CA ALA A 168 3.50 -19.17 10.15
C ALA A 168 2.54 -19.09 11.35
N LEU A 169 2.13 -20.24 11.90
CA LEU A 169 1.24 -20.35 13.06
C LEU A 169 1.99 -20.39 14.39
N ASP A 170 3.31 -20.55 14.37
CA ASP A 170 4.11 -20.58 15.60
C ASP A 170 4.20 -19.20 16.25
N ALA A 171 4.18 -19.15 17.58
CA ALA A 171 4.36 -17.91 18.33
C ALA A 171 5.68 -17.19 17.96
N CYS A 172 6.76 -17.97 17.79
CA CYS A 172 8.09 -17.47 17.45
C CYS A 172 8.28 -17.02 15.99
N ALA A 173 7.29 -17.17 15.10
CA ALA A 173 7.45 -16.73 13.71
C ALA A 173 7.74 -15.22 13.57
N THR A 174 7.25 -14.38 14.49
CA THR A 174 7.60 -12.95 14.55
C THR A 174 9.10 -12.73 14.82
N ASP A 175 9.74 -13.61 15.60
CA ASP A 175 11.18 -13.57 15.89
C ASP A 175 12.01 -13.93 14.67
N TYR A 176 11.62 -14.98 13.95
CA TYR A 176 12.26 -15.32 12.69
C TYR A 176 12.12 -14.21 11.63
N ILE A 177 10.94 -13.58 11.53
CA ILE A 177 10.74 -12.45 10.62
C ILE A 177 11.64 -11.27 11.02
N ALA A 178 11.66 -10.87 12.30
CA ALA A 178 12.50 -9.75 12.73
C ALA A 178 14.00 -10.03 12.51
N ALA A 179 14.46 -11.25 12.81
CA ALA A 179 15.84 -11.66 12.54
C ALA A 179 16.19 -11.57 11.04
N ALA A 180 15.28 -12.02 10.17
CA ALA A 180 15.45 -11.86 8.72
C ALA A 180 15.53 -10.37 8.34
N LEU A 181 14.62 -9.52 8.84
CA LEU A 181 14.59 -8.09 8.54
C LEU A 181 15.88 -7.35 8.95
N GLN A 182 16.48 -7.72 10.09
CA GLN A 182 17.71 -7.12 10.60
C GLN A 182 18.99 -7.63 9.92
N THR A 183 18.95 -8.82 9.32
CA THR A 183 20.13 -9.46 8.72
C THR A 183 20.69 -8.59 7.58
N PRO A 184 21.98 -8.22 7.56
CA PRO A 184 22.58 -7.57 6.39
C PRO A 184 22.65 -8.52 5.18
N GLY A 185 22.42 -8.04 3.95
CA GLY A 185 22.44 -8.88 2.75
C GLY A 185 21.13 -9.66 2.50
N PHE A 186 21.24 -10.77 1.76
CA PHE A 186 20.09 -11.59 1.38
C PHE A 186 19.67 -12.52 2.52
N ALA A 187 18.40 -12.47 2.91
CA ALA A 187 17.81 -13.36 3.91
C ALA A 187 16.60 -14.08 3.33
N LEU A 188 16.44 -15.37 3.65
CA LEU A 188 15.25 -16.15 3.28
C LEU A 188 14.63 -16.81 4.51
N LEU A 189 13.33 -16.60 4.68
CA LEU A 189 12.51 -17.29 5.67
C LEU A 189 11.43 -18.09 4.94
N ASP A 190 11.50 -19.42 5.05
CA ASP A 190 10.47 -20.35 4.58
C ASP A 190 9.37 -20.50 5.64
N LEU A 191 8.27 -19.76 5.49
CA LEU A 191 7.12 -19.77 6.38
C LEU A 191 6.13 -20.83 5.89
N TRP A 192 6.07 -21.96 6.59
CA TRP A 192 5.11 -23.02 6.28
C TRP A 192 3.71 -22.63 6.76
N GLU A 193 2.77 -22.72 5.84
CA GLU A 193 1.41 -22.24 5.97
C GLU A 193 0.39 -23.36 5.74
N ILE A 194 -0.87 -23.04 6.03
CA ILE A 194 -1.99 -23.90 5.66
C ILE A 194 -2.85 -23.24 4.58
N CYS A 195 -3.16 -24.00 3.52
CA CYS A 195 -4.17 -23.65 2.52
C CYS A 195 -5.48 -24.37 2.88
N THR A 196 -6.42 -23.65 3.50
CA THR A 196 -7.71 -24.21 3.93
C THR A 196 -8.63 -24.58 2.76
N ALA A 197 -8.45 -23.96 1.60
CA ALA A 197 -9.30 -24.18 0.43
C ALA A 197 -9.00 -25.49 -0.32
N TYR A 198 -7.72 -25.89 -0.41
CA TYR A 198 -7.29 -26.93 -1.33
C TYR A 198 -6.35 -27.96 -0.71
N TYR A 199 -5.18 -27.53 -0.22
CA TYR A 199 -4.13 -28.47 0.20
C TYR A 199 -4.52 -29.23 1.48
N MET A 200 -5.07 -28.53 2.49
CA MET A 200 -5.50 -29.19 3.73
C MET A 200 -6.60 -30.22 3.50
N PRO A 201 -7.73 -29.92 2.81
CA PRO A 201 -8.78 -30.92 2.59
C PRO A 201 -8.28 -32.14 1.81
N ALA A 202 -7.45 -31.95 0.79
CA ALA A 202 -6.96 -33.03 -0.05
C ALA A 202 -5.99 -33.99 0.68
N ASN A 203 -5.25 -33.47 1.66
CA ASN A 203 -4.16 -34.18 2.35
C ASN A 203 -4.44 -34.47 3.83
N LYS A 204 -5.62 -34.10 4.34
CA LYS A 204 -5.99 -34.19 5.76
C LYS A 204 -4.95 -33.54 6.69
N LEU A 205 -4.27 -32.51 6.20
CA LEU A 205 -3.28 -31.76 6.97
C LEU A 205 -3.99 -30.87 7.98
N SER A 206 -3.53 -30.90 9.23
CA SER A 206 -3.95 -29.97 10.28
C SER A 206 -2.84 -28.96 10.61
N PRO A 207 -3.15 -27.84 11.26
CA PRO A 207 -2.13 -26.91 11.76
C PRO A 207 -1.01 -27.60 12.56
N ALA A 208 -1.37 -28.52 13.47
CA ALA A 208 -0.41 -29.29 14.25
C ALA A 208 0.38 -30.29 13.40
N GLY A 209 -0.22 -30.77 12.31
CA GLY A 209 0.39 -31.71 11.36
C GLY A 209 1.58 -31.16 10.58
N LEU A 210 1.75 -29.83 10.50
CA LEU A 210 2.90 -29.21 9.82
C LEU A 210 4.25 -29.66 10.41
N ARG A 211 4.34 -29.88 11.72
CA ARG A 211 5.55 -30.38 12.37
C ARG A 211 5.83 -31.84 12.01
N GLY A 212 4.79 -32.66 11.92
CA GLY A 212 4.89 -34.04 11.46
C GLY A 212 5.38 -34.12 10.01
N LEU A 213 4.80 -33.30 9.13
CA LEU A 213 5.22 -33.18 7.74
C LEU A 213 6.67 -32.71 7.61
N SER A 214 7.10 -31.75 8.44
CA SER A 214 8.48 -31.28 8.48
C SER A 214 9.46 -32.42 8.82
N ALA A 215 9.13 -33.24 9.82
CA ALA A 215 9.94 -34.39 10.21
C ALA A 215 9.95 -35.49 9.14
N GLU A 216 8.81 -35.79 8.51
CA GLU A 216 8.70 -36.77 7.42
C GLU A 216 9.59 -36.41 6.23
N LEU A 217 9.65 -35.12 5.88
CA LEU A 217 10.43 -34.62 4.75
C LEU A 217 11.91 -34.40 5.09
N GLY A 218 12.31 -34.52 6.36
CA GLY A 218 13.64 -34.12 6.82
C GLY A 218 13.91 -32.62 6.64
N LEU A 219 12.85 -31.81 6.68
CA LEU A 219 12.87 -30.37 6.44
C LEU A 219 12.63 -29.61 7.75
N ASP A 220 13.52 -29.82 8.71
CA ASP A 220 13.40 -29.32 10.09
C ASP A 220 13.22 -27.81 10.19
N PHE A 221 12.36 -27.39 11.13
CA PHE A 221 12.20 -25.98 11.51
C PHE A 221 13.41 -25.47 12.32
N GLY A 222 13.61 -24.16 12.28
CA GLY A 222 14.69 -23.45 12.96
C GLY A 222 15.56 -22.61 12.01
N VAL A 223 16.62 -22.03 12.58
CA VAL A 223 17.68 -21.39 11.79
C VAL A 223 18.46 -22.48 11.05
N ARG A 224 18.52 -22.41 9.72
CA ARG A 224 19.15 -23.41 8.85
C ARG A 224 20.57 -23.04 8.46
N SER A 225 20.83 -21.75 8.30
CA SER A 225 22.16 -21.25 8.05
C SER A 225 22.28 -19.79 8.49
N VAL A 226 23.44 -19.46 9.05
CA VAL A 226 23.89 -18.08 9.26
C VAL A 226 25.20 -17.95 8.52
N GLY A 227 25.16 -17.24 7.39
CA GLY A 227 26.31 -16.99 6.54
C GLY A 227 26.95 -15.64 6.85
N SER A 228 28.17 -15.43 6.33
CA SER A 228 28.75 -14.08 6.33
C SER A 228 27.98 -13.20 5.34
N PRO A 229 27.46 -12.03 5.77
CA PRO A 229 26.74 -11.15 4.87
C PRO A 229 27.68 -10.66 3.77
N ARG A 230 27.27 -10.87 2.51
CA ARG A 230 27.89 -10.18 1.39
C ARG A 230 27.27 -8.79 1.30
N PRO A 231 28.07 -7.71 1.24
CA PRO A 231 27.54 -6.39 0.95
C PRO A 231 26.72 -6.46 -0.33
N THR A 232 25.59 -5.76 -0.38
CA THR A 232 24.90 -5.56 -1.65
C THR A 232 25.90 -4.88 -2.57
N ALA A 233 26.39 -5.61 -3.58
CA ALA A 233 27.45 -5.10 -4.45
C ALA A 233 26.99 -3.75 -5.01
N GLU A 234 27.69 -2.67 -4.62
CA GLU A 234 27.45 -1.39 -5.25
C GLU A 234 27.69 -1.54 -6.74
N PRO A 235 26.83 -0.96 -7.60
CA PRO A 235 27.11 -0.95 -9.02
C PRO A 235 28.50 -0.32 -9.23
N PRO A 236 29.35 -0.89 -10.12
CA PRO A 236 30.67 -0.35 -10.34
C PRO A 236 30.60 1.14 -10.72
N PRO A 237 31.62 1.94 -10.37
CA PRO A 237 31.66 3.35 -10.75
C PRO A 237 31.38 3.53 -12.25
N GLY A 238 30.39 4.33 -12.62
CA GLY A 238 29.96 4.54 -14.01
C GLY A 238 28.84 3.63 -14.52
N ALA A 239 28.47 2.54 -13.82
CA ALA A 239 27.31 1.71 -14.18
C ALA A 239 25.97 2.33 -13.74
N ARG A 240 26.00 3.31 -12.82
CA ARG A 240 24.88 4.22 -12.64
C ARG A 240 24.81 5.08 -13.90
N ARG A 241 24.02 4.63 -14.87
CA ARG A 241 23.48 5.53 -15.87
C ARG A 241 22.87 6.67 -15.07
N ALA A 242 23.29 7.91 -15.33
CA ALA A 242 22.50 9.05 -14.85
C ALA A 242 21.05 8.70 -15.22
N PRO A 243 20.08 8.82 -14.28
CA PRO A 243 18.67 8.76 -14.67
C PRO A 243 18.57 9.63 -15.91
N ALA A 244 17.99 9.10 -17.01
CA ALA A 244 17.97 9.79 -18.30
C ALA A 244 17.58 11.24 -18.05
N ALA A 245 18.58 12.14 -18.15
CA ALA A 245 18.71 13.37 -17.38
C ALA A 245 17.35 13.91 -16.97
N ASP A 246 16.91 13.62 -15.72
CA ASP A 246 15.55 13.85 -15.19
C ASP A 246 14.66 14.43 -16.25
N THR A 247 14.21 13.63 -17.26
CA THR A 247 13.70 14.16 -18.54
C THR A 247 12.93 15.42 -18.25
N GLU A 248 13.54 16.60 -18.46
CA GLU A 248 13.23 17.83 -17.70
C GLU A 248 11.73 17.85 -17.59
N VAL A 249 11.16 17.49 -16.41
CA VAL A 249 9.73 17.12 -16.33
C VAL A 249 9.05 18.25 -17.01
N GLN A 250 8.49 18.04 -18.22
CA GLN A 250 8.27 19.14 -19.14
C GLN A 250 7.34 20.09 -18.42
N ARG A 251 7.92 21.11 -17.79
CA ARG A 251 7.16 22.08 -17.03
C ARG A 251 6.40 22.74 -18.15
N HIS A 252 5.08 22.63 -18.10
CA HIS A 252 4.22 23.29 -19.06
C HIS A 252 4.81 24.69 -19.26
N GLU A 253 5.09 25.10 -20.50
CA GLU A 253 5.78 26.37 -20.79
C GLU A 253 5.03 27.58 -20.19
N ASN A 254 3.76 27.37 -19.79
CA ASN A 254 2.86 28.31 -19.13
C ASN A 254 2.70 28.11 -17.61
N ALA A 255 3.56 27.30 -16.96
CA ALA A 255 3.49 27.01 -15.53
C ALA A 255 3.85 28.28 -14.72
N GLN A 256 2.82 28.98 -14.24
CA GLN A 256 3.02 30.01 -13.24
C GLN A 256 3.14 29.36 -11.86
N PRO A 257 4.21 29.66 -11.10
CA PRO A 257 4.40 29.09 -9.77
C PRO A 257 3.18 29.34 -8.89
N LEU A 258 2.56 28.27 -8.41
CA LEU A 258 1.51 28.38 -7.41
C LEU A 258 2.14 28.62 -6.04
N PRO A 259 1.77 29.71 -5.33
CA PRO A 259 2.15 29.85 -3.93
C PRO A 259 1.44 28.75 -3.13
N TRP A 260 2.24 27.85 -2.57
CA TRP A 260 1.76 26.69 -1.83
C TRP A 260 2.61 26.52 -0.57
N PRO A 261 2.07 26.21 0.61
CA PRO A 261 2.91 25.91 1.78
C PRO A 261 3.77 24.66 1.54
N ARG A 262 4.85 24.48 2.32
CA ARG A 262 5.57 23.20 2.26
C ARG A 262 4.67 22.08 2.78
N ARG A 263 4.57 21.01 1.99
CA ARG A 263 3.79 19.78 2.18
C ARG A 263 2.38 19.96 2.76
N VAL A 264 1.37 19.83 1.91
CA VAL A 264 -0.04 19.73 2.34
C VAL A 264 -0.54 18.33 2.02
N GLU A 265 -1.02 17.65 3.06
CA GLU A 265 -1.62 16.31 2.95
C GLU A 265 -3.15 16.42 2.99
N ILE A 266 -3.80 15.77 2.02
CA ILE A 266 -5.24 15.84 1.81
C ILE A 266 -5.78 14.42 1.72
N CYS A 267 -6.88 14.14 2.42
CA CYS A 267 -7.60 12.87 2.34
C CYS A 267 -9.06 13.14 1.94
N VAL A 268 -9.53 12.52 0.86
CA VAL A 268 -10.93 12.59 0.44
C VAL A 268 -11.53 11.19 0.49
N ALA A 269 -12.53 11.01 1.34
CA ALA A 269 -13.23 9.75 1.55
C ALA A 269 -14.70 9.87 1.13
N GLY A 270 -15.15 8.93 0.30
CA GLY A 270 -16.53 8.84 -0.15
C GLY A 270 -16.89 7.43 -0.61
N SER A 271 -17.91 7.33 -1.46
CA SER A 271 -18.42 6.09 -2.02
C SER A 271 -18.07 5.94 -3.51
N ALA A 272 -18.03 4.70 -3.97
CA ALA A 272 -17.94 4.38 -5.39
C ALA A 272 -19.02 5.14 -6.20
N GLY A 273 -18.63 5.72 -7.34
CA GLY A 273 -19.51 6.52 -8.19
C GLY A 273 -19.51 8.03 -7.90
N GLN A 274 -18.99 8.48 -6.74
CA GLN A 274 -18.86 9.91 -6.42
C GLN A 274 -17.66 10.60 -7.10
N ARG A 275 -16.90 9.86 -7.93
CA ARG A 275 -15.70 10.34 -8.65
C ARG A 275 -14.62 10.97 -7.76
N ILE A 276 -14.45 10.44 -6.55
CA ILE A 276 -13.46 10.90 -5.55
C ILE A 276 -12.05 10.99 -6.15
N ARG A 277 -11.57 9.89 -6.75
CA ARG A 277 -10.25 9.82 -7.39
C ARG A 277 -10.04 10.84 -8.49
N SER A 278 -11.08 11.11 -9.30
CA SER A 278 -11.01 12.11 -10.37
C SER A 278 -10.99 13.53 -9.82
N ALA A 279 -11.78 13.81 -8.77
CA ALA A 279 -11.76 15.11 -8.11
C ALA A 279 -10.37 15.43 -7.53
N VAL A 280 -9.76 14.45 -6.87
CA VAL A 280 -8.40 14.58 -6.33
C VAL A 280 -7.37 14.72 -7.45
N GLY A 281 -7.47 13.90 -8.50
CA GLY A 281 -6.58 13.98 -9.67
C GLY A 281 -6.61 15.34 -10.37
N VAL A 282 -7.79 15.96 -10.51
CA VAL A 282 -7.94 17.31 -11.07
C VAL A 282 -7.14 18.34 -10.27
N ILE A 283 -7.19 18.29 -8.94
CA ILE A 283 -6.37 19.21 -8.10
C ILE A 283 -4.88 18.88 -8.23
N GLY A 284 -4.51 17.60 -8.31
CA GLY A 284 -3.13 17.19 -8.57
C GLY A 284 -2.60 17.72 -9.90
N GLU A 285 -3.39 17.64 -10.98
CA GLU A 285 -3.05 18.20 -12.30
C GLU A 285 -2.86 19.72 -12.25
N VAL A 286 -3.76 20.43 -11.55
CA VAL A 286 -3.61 21.88 -11.34
C VAL A 286 -2.33 22.21 -10.58
N ALA A 287 -2.01 21.44 -9.52
CA ALA A 287 -0.80 21.64 -8.74
C ALA A 287 0.47 21.41 -9.57
N VAL A 288 0.53 20.33 -10.35
CA VAL A 288 1.68 20.02 -11.22
C VAL A 288 1.83 21.07 -12.32
N ALA A 289 0.72 21.50 -12.95
CA ALA A 289 0.75 22.59 -13.93
C ALA A 289 1.20 23.92 -13.32
N GLY A 290 1.00 24.11 -12.01
CA GLY A 290 1.52 25.23 -11.22
C GLY A 290 2.98 25.06 -10.75
N GLY A 291 3.68 24.03 -11.21
CA GLY A 291 5.10 23.78 -10.89
C GLY A 291 5.35 23.10 -9.53
N LEU A 292 4.33 22.49 -8.92
CA LEU A 292 4.45 21.74 -7.67
C LEU A 292 4.62 20.24 -7.93
N HIS A 293 5.08 19.51 -6.92
CA HIS A 293 5.04 18.05 -6.91
C HIS A 293 3.71 17.60 -6.30
N ALA A 294 3.06 16.63 -6.96
CA ALA A 294 1.83 16.02 -6.46
C ALA A 294 1.95 14.49 -6.48
N ALA A 295 1.53 13.84 -5.40
CA ALA A 295 1.45 12.39 -5.31
C ALA A 295 0.05 11.98 -4.84
N GLN A 296 -0.62 11.16 -5.66
CA GLN A 296 -1.95 10.63 -5.35
C GLN A 296 -1.86 9.14 -4.98
N LEU A 297 -2.52 8.76 -3.90
CA LEU A 297 -2.66 7.37 -3.46
C LEU A 297 -4.13 7.04 -3.25
N ASP A 298 -4.62 5.99 -3.91
CA ASP A 298 -6.03 5.62 -3.90
C ASP A 298 -6.26 4.31 -3.13
N ASP A 299 -7.37 4.25 -2.37
CA ASP A 299 -7.88 3.03 -1.74
C ASP A 299 -9.35 2.83 -2.12
N PHE A 300 -9.63 1.70 -2.79
CA PHE A 300 -10.97 1.29 -3.19
C PHE A 300 -11.01 -0.24 -3.36
N PRO A 301 -12.16 -0.87 -3.12
CA PRO A 301 -12.30 -2.31 -3.32
C PRO A 301 -12.28 -2.67 -4.81
N ILE A 302 -11.96 -3.93 -5.12
CA ILE A 302 -11.99 -4.46 -6.49
C ILE A 302 -13.42 -4.54 -7.07
N THR A 303 -14.44 -4.39 -6.23
CA THR A 303 -15.85 -4.44 -6.64
C THR A 303 -16.25 -3.20 -7.43
N VAL A 304 -16.81 -3.41 -8.62
CA VAL A 304 -17.25 -2.31 -9.48
C VAL A 304 -18.49 -1.63 -8.89
N ARG A 305 -18.44 -0.28 -8.78
CA ARG A 305 -19.56 0.60 -8.36
C ARG A 305 -20.13 0.36 -6.95
N ARG A 306 -19.40 -0.31 -6.05
CA ARG A 306 -19.81 -0.47 -4.64
C ARG A 306 -18.63 -0.29 -3.70
N GLY A 307 -18.93 0.11 -2.46
CA GLY A 307 -17.95 0.29 -1.39
C GLY A 307 -17.32 1.68 -1.35
N HIS A 308 -16.30 1.83 -0.52
CA HIS A 308 -15.60 3.08 -0.31
C HIS A 308 -14.78 3.50 -1.54
N SER A 309 -14.50 4.79 -1.62
CA SER A 309 -13.48 5.35 -2.48
C SER A 309 -12.75 6.42 -1.69
N ILE A 310 -11.50 6.13 -1.33
CA ILE A 310 -10.59 7.07 -0.66
C ILE A 310 -9.51 7.46 -1.66
N SER A 311 -9.17 8.73 -1.68
CA SER A 311 -8.08 9.25 -2.47
C SER A 311 -7.32 10.29 -1.65
N ASN A 312 -6.03 10.03 -1.47
CA ASN A 312 -5.09 10.88 -0.78
C ASN A 312 -4.29 11.68 -1.79
N LEU A 313 -3.97 12.92 -1.46
CA LEU A 313 -3.11 13.79 -2.25
C LEU A 313 -2.12 14.49 -1.35
N ILE A 314 -0.85 14.38 -1.70
CA ILE A 314 0.21 15.21 -1.14
C ILE A 314 0.60 16.21 -2.21
N VAL A 315 0.63 17.49 -1.86
CA VAL A 315 1.16 18.55 -2.71
C VAL A 315 2.30 19.25 -1.98
N ASP A 316 3.45 19.36 -2.62
CA ASP A 316 4.66 19.94 -2.03
C ASP A 316 5.48 20.72 -3.06
N ARG A 317 6.35 21.61 -2.58
CA ARG A 317 7.36 22.29 -3.41
C ARG A 317 8.57 21.41 -3.68
N ASP A 318 8.82 20.44 -2.80
CA ASP A 318 9.94 19.51 -2.89
C ASP A 318 9.45 18.14 -3.43
N PRO A 319 10.33 17.31 -4.04
CA PRO A 319 9.94 16.00 -4.54
C PRO A 319 9.34 15.09 -3.45
N ILE A 320 8.16 14.52 -3.75
CA ILE A 320 7.46 13.61 -2.83
C ILE A 320 7.98 12.20 -3.01
N LEU A 321 8.78 11.73 -2.05
CA LEU A 321 9.39 10.40 -2.09
C LEU A 321 8.56 9.32 -1.39
N TYR A 322 7.50 9.68 -0.69
CA TYR A 322 6.55 8.79 -0.01
C TYR A 322 5.15 9.37 -0.06
N ALA A 323 4.19 8.60 -0.60
CA ALA A 323 2.81 9.05 -0.85
C ALA A 323 1.84 8.72 0.31
N GLY A 324 2.35 8.18 1.43
CA GLY A 324 1.53 7.95 2.61
C GLY A 324 1.18 9.25 3.32
N VAL A 325 -0.07 9.34 3.76
CA VAL A 325 -0.61 10.45 4.55
C VAL A 325 -0.68 10.04 6.01
N ASP A 326 -0.10 10.86 6.88
CA ASP A 326 -0.05 10.61 8.33
C ASP A 326 -0.82 11.69 9.10
N HIS A 327 -0.70 12.95 8.68
CA HIS A 327 -1.32 14.10 9.34
C HIS A 327 -1.99 15.01 8.30
N PRO A 328 -3.16 14.58 7.77
CA PRO A 328 -3.85 15.35 6.75
C PRO A 328 -4.27 16.72 7.29
N ALA A 329 -3.85 17.78 6.58
CA ALA A 329 -4.28 19.14 6.85
C ALA A 329 -5.74 19.35 6.43
N LEU A 330 -6.21 18.60 5.41
CA LEU A 330 -7.59 18.61 4.94
C LEU A 330 -8.13 17.18 4.84
N VAL A 331 -9.27 16.93 5.49
CA VAL A 331 -10.01 15.67 5.39
C VAL A 331 -11.42 15.96 4.91
N LEU A 332 -11.88 15.25 3.88
CA LEU A 332 -13.25 15.28 3.38
C LEU A 332 -13.91 13.93 3.63
N ILE A 333 -15.09 13.93 4.26
CA ILE A 333 -15.90 12.72 4.46
C ILE A 333 -17.28 12.96 3.84
N LEU A 334 -17.48 12.38 2.65
CA LEU A 334 -18.61 12.65 1.77
C LEU A 334 -19.66 11.52 1.76
N SER A 335 -19.41 10.42 2.47
CA SER A 335 -20.35 9.33 2.61
C SER A 335 -20.07 8.45 3.84
N ASP A 336 -21.05 7.63 4.20
CA ASP A 336 -20.94 6.64 5.26
C ASP A 336 -19.93 5.53 4.93
N ASP A 337 -19.84 5.09 3.65
CA ASP A 337 -18.81 4.12 3.23
C ASP A 337 -17.39 4.67 3.46
N GLY A 338 -17.17 5.95 3.13
CA GLY A 338 -15.90 6.62 3.35
C GLY A 338 -15.57 6.75 4.83
N LEU A 339 -16.56 7.12 5.66
CA LEU A 339 -16.39 7.21 7.11
C LEU A 339 -16.07 5.84 7.73
N LYS A 340 -16.82 4.80 7.37
CA LYS A 340 -16.60 3.43 7.85
C LYS A 340 -15.20 2.94 7.53
N ARG A 341 -14.69 3.24 6.33
CA ARG A 341 -13.34 2.84 5.93
C ARG A 341 -12.25 3.61 6.69
N LEU A 342 -12.45 4.91 6.94
CA LEU A 342 -11.52 5.71 7.75
C LEU A 342 -11.52 5.28 9.23
N GLY A 343 -12.70 4.91 9.75
CA GLY A 343 -12.87 4.48 11.13
C GLY A 343 -12.78 5.64 12.11
N ASP A 344 -11.91 5.50 13.11
CA ASP A 344 -11.69 6.50 14.15
C ASP A 344 -10.98 7.76 13.61
N LEU A 345 -11.38 8.92 14.12
CA LEU A 345 -10.85 10.23 13.74
C LEU A 345 -10.02 10.88 14.86
N SER A 346 -9.70 10.13 15.92
CA SER A 346 -8.87 10.59 17.05
C SER A 346 -7.46 11.04 16.67
N ALA A 347 -6.95 10.53 15.54
CA ALA A 347 -5.63 10.90 15.01
C ALA A 347 -5.60 12.31 14.40
N LEU A 348 -6.77 12.91 14.11
CA LEU A 348 -6.85 14.26 13.56
C LEU A 348 -6.69 15.29 14.68
N GLY A 349 -5.71 16.18 14.51
CA GLY A 349 -5.42 17.28 15.43
C GLY A 349 -6.22 18.55 15.13
N PRO A 350 -6.14 19.57 16.00
CA PRO A 350 -6.87 20.84 15.83
C PRO A 350 -6.44 21.64 14.59
N GLU A 351 -5.26 21.38 14.05
CA GLU A 351 -4.75 21.97 12.80
C GLU A 351 -5.42 21.38 11.55
N SER A 352 -6.01 20.18 11.65
CA SER A 352 -6.71 19.54 10.54
C SER A 352 -8.09 20.19 10.34
N LEU A 353 -8.40 20.55 9.10
CA LEU A 353 -9.74 20.92 8.68
C LEU A 353 -10.49 19.67 8.22
N LEU A 354 -11.54 19.28 8.94
CA LEU A 354 -12.45 18.20 8.57
C LEU A 354 -13.72 18.79 7.94
N ILE A 355 -13.97 18.48 6.67
CA ILE A 355 -15.23 18.80 5.99
C ILE A 355 -16.05 17.52 5.87
N ALA A 356 -17.25 17.52 6.41
CA ALA A 356 -18.14 16.37 6.33
C ALA A 356 -19.52 16.74 5.78
N ASP A 357 -20.16 15.79 5.12
CA ASP A 357 -21.59 15.92 4.81
C ASP A 357 -22.41 16.13 6.09
N ALA A 358 -23.39 17.04 6.02
CA ALA A 358 -24.22 17.43 7.15
C ALA A 358 -25.09 16.27 7.69
N GLY A 359 -25.42 15.27 6.85
CA GLY A 359 -26.19 14.10 7.24
C GLY A 359 -25.38 13.01 7.94
N LEU A 360 -24.05 13.13 8.03
CA LEU A 360 -23.22 12.10 8.65
C LEU A 360 -23.12 12.27 10.17
N SER A 361 -23.24 11.17 10.91
CA SER A 361 -22.82 11.14 12.31
C SER A 361 -21.32 10.92 12.37
N LEU A 362 -20.55 11.86 12.94
CA LEU A 362 -19.11 11.73 13.04
C LEU A 362 -18.72 11.21 14.43
N PRO A 363 -17.69 10.35 14.54
CA PRO A 363 -17.07 10.04 15.82
C PRO A 363 -16.40 11.29 16.41
N ALA A 364 -16.03 11.22 17.70
CA ALA A 364 -15.34 12.30 18.38
C ALA A 364 -14.00 12.62 17.68
N THR A 365 -13.68 13.91 17.54
CA THR A 365 -12.43 14.38 16.93
C THR A 365 -12.05 15.74 17.49
N THR A 366 -10.75 16.04 17.49
CA THR A 366 -10.25 17.38 17.87
C THR A 366 -10.08 18.31 16.67
N ALA A 367 -10.28 17.80 15.46
CA ALA A 367 -10.18 18.57 14.22
C ALA A 367 -11.22 19.69 14.15
N ARG A 368 -10.90 20.74 13.39
CA ARG A 368 -11.85 21.79 13.05
C ARG A 368 -12.89 21.26 12.08
N VAL A 369 -14.13 21.10 12.53
CA VAL A 369 -15.20 20.50 11.71
C VAL A 369 -16.02 21.56 10.99
N MET A 370 -16.21 21.37 9.69
CA MET A 370 -17.14 22.12 8.84
C MET A 370 -18.16 21.16 8.24
N ARG A 371 -19.45 21.46 8.41
CA ARG A 371 -20.55 20.67 7.87
C ARG A 371 -21.10 21.32 6.61
N LEU A 372 -21.27 20.55 5.54
CA LEU A 372 -21.83 21.01 4.28
C LEU A 372 -23.00 20.13 3.86
N ALA A 373 -24.08 20.75 3.35
CA ALA A 373 -25.16 20.02 2.69
C ALA A 373 -24.70 19.61 1.28
N THR A 374 -23.98 18.48 1.16
CA THR A 374 -23.37 18.08 -0.12
C THR A 374 -24.42 17.79 -1.20
N GLY A 375 -25.63 17.40 -0.80
CA GLY A 375 -26.78 17.24 -1.69
C GLY A 375 -27.17 18.52 -2.42
N ASP A 376 -27.07 19.69 -1.79
CA ASP A 376 -27.38 20.97 -2.44
C ASP A 376 -26.26 21.41 -3.38
N ILE A 377 -25.00 21.12 -3.01
CA ILE A 377 -23.85 21.31 -3.90
C ILE A 377 -24.00 20.43 -5.14
N ALA A 378 -24.37 19.15 -4.95
CA ALA A 378 -24.64 18.21 -6.04
C ALA A 378 -25.76 18.68 -6.98
N LYS A 379 -26.79 19.36 -6.49
CA LYS A 379 -27.83 19.96 -7.35
C LYS A 379 -27.27 21.09 -8.24
N ARG A 380 -26.28 21.85 -7.76
CA ARG A 380 -25.67 22.97 -8.51
C ARG A 380 -24.67 22.51 -9.58
N VAL A 381 -23.80 21.55 -9.24
CA VAL A 381 -22.68 21.13 -10.12
C VAL A 381 -22.85 19.73 -10.72
N GLY A 382 -23.85 18.98 -10.29
CA GLY A 382 -24.04 17.56 -10.60
C GLY A 382 -23.32 16.65 -9.60
N ALA A 383 -23.92 15.49 -9.29
CA ALA A 383 -23.38 14.55 -8.31
C ALA A 383 -21.94 14.08 -8.64
N ALA A 384 -21.62 13.96 -9.92
CA ALA A 384 -20.30 13.54 -10.40
C ALA A 384 -19.19 14.60 -10.16
N ALA A 385 -19.53 15.86 -9.94
CA ALA A 385 -18.58 16.95 -9.73
C ALA A 385 -18.64 17.53 -8.30
N MET A 386 -19.54 17.01 -7.46
CA MET A 386 -19.73 17.47 -6.08
C MET A 386 -18.44 17.35 -5.26
N ALA A 387 -17.73 16.21 -5.36
CA ALA A 387 -16.50 16.00 -4.61
C ALA A 387 -15.42 17.06 -4.93
N LEU A 388 -15.30 17.44 -6.21
CA LEU A 388 -14.36 18.49 -6.65
C LEU A 388 -14.75 19.87 -6.12
N ALA A 389 -16.04 20.20 -6.12
CA ALA A 389 -16.53 21.45 -5.56
C ALA A 389 -16.27 21.53 -4.04
N VAL A 390 -16.53 20.44 -3.30
CA VAL A 390 -16.26 20.38 -1.84
C VAL A 390 -14.76 20.44 -1.55
N LEU A 391 -13.94 19.75 -2.35
CA LEU A 391 -12.48 19.81 -2.24
C LEU A 391 -11.98 21.24 -2.47
N THR A 392 -12.53 21.92 -3.46
CA THR A 392 -12.22 23.34 -3.73
C THR A 392 -12.59 24.24 -2.55
N ILE A 393 -13.76 24.04 -1.92
CA ILE A 393 -14.15 24.76 -0.70
C ILE A 393 -13.09 24.56 0.38
N GLY A 394 -12.69 23.32 0.63
CA GLY A 394 -11.68 22.98 1.63
C GLY A 394 -10.33 23.65 1.38
N LEU A 395 -9.85 23.59 0.13
CA LEU A 395 -8.57 24.19 -0.27
C LEU A 395 -8.52 25.70 -0.02
N VAL A 396 -9.57 26.42 -0.42
CA VAL A 396 -9.67 27.88 -0.24
C VAL A 396 -9.85 28.23 1.23
N ARG A 397 -10.68 27.47 1.96
CA ARG A 397 -10.96 27.73 3.39
C ARG A 397 -9.81 27.43 4.32
N GLY A 398 -8.99 26.45 3.98
CA GLY A 398 -7.75 26.18 4.70
C GLY A 398 -6.65 27.20 4.40
N GLY A 399 -6.85 28.09 3.42
CA GLY A 399 -5.90 29.14 3.09
C GLY A 399 -4.64 28.64 2.38
N TRP A 400 -4.63 27.39 1.88
CA TRP A 400 -3.48 26.81 1.20
C TRP A 400 -3.31 27.32 -0.24
N ILE A 401 -4.39 27.80 -0.85
CA ILE A 401 -4.37 28.44 -2.17
C ILE A 401 -5.43 29.55 -2.25
N ASP A 402 -5.05 30.68 -2.88
CA ASP A 402 -5.98 31.76 -3.18
C ASP A 402 -7.00 31.34 -4.24
N ALA A 403 -8.25 31.80 -4.08
CA ALA A 403 -9.35 31.46 -4.97
C ALA A 403 -9.09 31.88 -6.43
N ARG A 404 -8.55 33.08 -6.67
CA ARG A 404 -8.29 33.58 -8.03
C ARG A 404 -7.14 32.82 -8.68
N LEU A 405 -6.12 32.48 -7.90
CA LEU A 405 -5.00 31.68 -8.39
C LEU A 405 -5.43 30.26 -8.76
N LEU A 406 -6.26 29.62 -7.93
CA LEU A 406 -6.81 28.29 -8.23
C LEU A 406 -7.65 28.29 -9.51
N ALA A 407 -8.55 29.28 -9.66
CA ALA A 407 -9.37 29.41 -10.88
C ALA A 407 -8.50 29.60 -12.13
N THR A 408 -7.54 30.52 -12.08
CA THR A 408 -6.63 30.81 -13.20
C THR A 408 -5.79 29.60 -13.58
N ALA A 409 -5.26 28.87 -12.59
CA ALA A 409 -4.47 27.68 -12.83
C ALA A 409 -5.32 26.56 -13.45
N ALA A 410 -6.54 26.36 -12.96
CA ALA A 410 -7.47 25.38 -13.48
C ALA A 410 -7.89 25.67 -14.93
N GLU A 411 -8.18 26.93 -15.29
CA GLU A 411 -8.55 27.29 -16.66
C GLU A 411 -7.46 26.97 -17.68
N ARG A 412 -6.20 27.08 -17.26
CA ARG A 412 -5.01 26.84 -18.10
C ARG A 412 -4.62 25.37 -18.18
N SER A 413 -4.77 24.63 -17.09
CA SER A 413 -4.29 23.24 -17.01
C SER A 413 -5.32 22.22 -17.46
N LEU A 414 -6.61 22.49 -17.23
CA LEU A 414 -7.65 21.49 -17.47
C LEU A 414 -8.06 21.44 -18.94
N GLY A 415 -8.05 20.22 -19.49
CA GLY A 415 -8.44 19.92 -20.86
C GLY A 415 -9.42 18.75 -20.98
N GLY A 416 -9.72 18.38 -22.22
CA GLY A 416 -10.50 17.17 -22.54
C GLY A 416 -12.00 17.25 -22.22
N ARG A 417 -12.65 16.09 -22.28
CA ARG A 417 -14.12 15.94 -22.25
C ARG A 417 -14.79 16.50 -20.99
N TYR A 418 -14.10 16.52 -19.85
CA TYR A 418 -14.68 16.92 -18.56
C TYR A 418 -14.29 18.34 -18.14
N ARG A 419 -13.56 19.09 -18.98
CA ARG A 419 -13.04 20.43 -18.67
C ARG A 419 -14.11 21.37 -18.11
N ASP A 420 -15.18 21.60 -18.85
CA ASP A 420 -16.18 22.62 -18.45
C ASP A 420 -16.94 22.23 -17.18
N ALA A 421 -17.19 20.93 -16.99
CA ALA A 421 -17.77 20.42 -15.76
C ALA A 421 -16.85 20.61 -14.56
N ASN A 422 -15.54 20.37 -14.73
CA ASN A 422 -14.54 20.57 -13.68
C ASN A 422 -14.37 22.05 -13.33
N LEU A 423 -14.28 22.92 -14.34
CA LEU A 423 -14.19 24.38 -14.12
C LEU A 423 -15.43 24.93 -13.42
N LYS A 424 -16.64 24.49 -13.85
CA LYS A 424 -17.88 24.86 -13.17
C LYS A 424 -17.87 24.44 -11.69
N ALA A 425 -17.36 23.25 -11.38
CA ALA A 425 -17.28 22.75 -10.01
C ALA A 425 -16.29 23.53 -9.16
N ILE A 426 -15.10 23.85 -9.70
CA ILE A 426 -14.09 24.68 -9.04
C ILE A 426 -14.65 26.09 -8.78
N GLN A 427 -15.25 26.72 -9.79
CA GLN A 427 -15.85 28.04 -9.66
C GLN A 427 -16.97 28.07 -8.60
N THR A 428 -17.86 27.07 -8.63
CA THR A 428 -18.92 26.94 -7.63
C THR A 428 -18.35 26.73 -6.22
N GLY A 429 -17.28 25.94 -6.09
CA GLY A 429 -16.58 25.74 -4.83
C GLY A 429 -15.97 27.04 -4.28
N ILE A 430 -15.36 27.86 -5.14
CA ILE A 430 -14.82 29.18 -4.80
C ILE A 430 -15.92 30.12 -4.30
N GLU A 431 -17.05 30.20 -5.01
CA GLU A 431 -18.18 31.04 -4.60
C GLU A 431 -18.73 30.65 -3.22
N LEU A 432 -18.88 29.35 -2.98
CA LEU A 432 -19.34 28.81 -1.70
C LEU A 432 -18.31 29.03 -0.58
N ALA A 433 -17.02 28.98 -0.90
CA ALA A 433 -15.95 29.32 0.03
C ALA A 433 -15.98 30.80 0.41
N ALA A 434 -16.41 31.71 -0.47
CA ALA A 434 -16.60 33.12 -0.12
C ALA A 434 -17.87 33.34 0.73
N ALA A 435 -19.01 32.76 0.34
CA ALA A 435 -20.31 33.01 0.95
C ALA A 435 -20.41 32.65 2.45
N GLY A 436 -19.71 31.60 2.90
CA GLY A 436 -19.69 31.27 4.33
C GLY A 436 -18.68 32.10 5.14
N ALA A 437 -17.82 32.92 4.52
CA ALA A 437 -16.91 33.82 5.24
C ALA A 437 -17.71 34.99 5.84
N GLU A 438 -18.73 35.44 5.10
CA GLU A 438 -19.71 36.43 5.56
C GLU A 438 -20.60 35.86 6.69
N ARG A 439 -20.96 34.57 6.65
CA ARG A 439 -21.73 33.92 7.74
C ARG A 439 -20.88 33.61 8.98
N ALA A 440 -19.59 33.28 8.82
CA ALA A 440 -18.68 33.03 9.95
C ALA A 440 -18.31 34.30 10.73
N ALA A 441 -18.29 35.47 10.07
CA ALA A 441 -18.15 36.77 10.74
C ALA A 441 -19.33 37.11 11.70
N HIS A 442 -20.45 36.40 11.59
CA HIS A 442 -21.63 36.55 12.46
C HIS A 442 -21.86 35.40 13.46
N ALA A 443 -21.00 34.38 13.51
CA ALA A 443 -21.12 33.26 14.43
C ALA A 443 -20.04 33.33 15.53
N VAL A 444 -20.19 34.31 16.44
CA VAL A 444 -19.44 34.34 17.69
C VAL A 444 -20.16 33.44 18.71
N LEU A 445 -19.43 32.39 19.14
CA LEU A 445 -19.48 31.68 20.42
C LEU A 445 -20.85 31.50 21.12
N THR A 446 -21.31 30.26 21.15
CA THR A 446 -21.96 29.71 22.35
C THR A 446 -21.58 28.23 22.47
N VAL A 447 -20.52 27.97 23.22
CA VAL A 447 -20.30 26.65 23.85
C VAL A 447 -21.10 26.70 25.14
N LYS A 448 -22.08 25.81 25.32
CA LYS A 448 -22.68 25.54 26.63
C LYS A 448 -22.06 24.25 27.17
N GLU A 449 -21.75 24.34 28.46
CA GLU A 449 -21.05 23.42 29.35
C GLU A 449 -21.51 21.96 29.31
#